data_AF-A0A849GWV9-F1
#
_entry.id   AF-A0A849GWV9-F1
#
_cell.length_a   1.000
_cell.length_b   1.000
_cell.length_c   1.000
_cell.angle_alpha   90.00
_cell.angle_beta   90.00
_cell.angle_gamma   90.00
#
_symmetry.space_group_name_H-M   'P 1'
#
loop_
_entity.id
_entity.type
_entity.pdbx_description
1 polymer ?
#
loop_
_entity_poly.entity_id
_entity_poly.type
_entity_poly.pdbx_seq_one_letter_code
_entity_poly.pdbx_strand_id
1 'polypeptide(L)'
;MRRSFTGWPQTALHLLCFAIAVGHLYVAFDPIISELQRNAYHFAGFAFLASVYHPLITGKTRSRPMLAFDLTFGTLVALSAIYLPAAETPIYNRGVNLIWLDWIAIALCIAGGIELTRRMTGLVIPVLVILSLTYVGAWGAWIGGIFSFPGLSWETIAFRSVFGDDAMFGTIARISSTYVFLFIIFGAFLLRSGAGDFVINLARAVAGRLVGGPGIVAVIASGLTGTISGSAVANTASTGVITIPLMKKAGFRSTFAGGVEAASSTGGQLMPPIMGAGAFVMSTFTQISYEKIVAVAALPALLYFLSVAFFVRIEARRLNLQPMASDGETLGSAFRKGGASFVIPIAGLITMLVMGFTPTYAAVFGILAVIASSWLPQNPMGPKAVFEALVMGTKSMMMTAVLLCTVGIVVNVIS
;
A
#
# COMPACT_ATOMS: atom_id res chain seq x y z
N MET A 1 -5.80 15.33 -5.28
CA MET A 1 -6.95 14.90 -6.12
C MET A 1 -6.44 14.03 -7.26
N ARG A 2 -7.00 12.83 -7.45
CA ARG A 2 -6.62 11.90 -8.54
C ARG A 2 -7.43 12.21 -9.81
N ARG A 3 -6.90 11.85 -10.98
CA ARG A 3 -7.71 11.87 -12.22
C ARG A 3 -8.78 10.81 -12.17
N SER A 4 -9.97 11.14 -12.69
CA SER A 4 -11.00 10.18 -13.04
C SER A 4 -11.14 10.13 -14.55
N PHE A 5 -11.32 8.92 -15.08
CA PHE A 5 -11.53 8.68 -16.50
C PHE A 5 -12.88 7.99 -16.68
N THR A 6 -13.52 8.22 -17.83
CA THR A 6 -14.77 7.58 -18.23
C THR A 6 -14.64 7.01 -19.64
N GLY A 7 -15.47 6.03 -20.00
CA GLY A 7 -15.47 5.42 -21.33
C GLY A 7 -14.21 4.60 -21.63
N TRP A 8 -13.73 4.64 -22.88
CA TRP A 8 -12.63 3.78 -23.34
C TRP A 8 -11.32 3.92 -22.55
N PRO A 9 -10.83 5.14 -22.19
CA PRO A 9 -9.62 5.28 -21.37
C PRO A 9 -9.73 4.59 -20.00
N GLN A 10 -10.92 4.58 -19.40
CA GLN A 10 -11.15 3.88 -18.13
C GLN A 10 -11.02 2.38 -18.32
N THR A 11 -11.63 1.83 -19.38
CA THR A 11 -11.54 0.39 -19.70
C THR A 11 -10.10 -0.02 -19.98
N ALA A 12 -9.34 0.76 -20.77
CA ALA A 12 -7.94 0.47 -21.06
C ALA A 12 -7.08 0.41 -19.78
N LEU A 13 -7.25 1.39 -18.86
CA LEU A 13 -6.54 1.38 -17.58
C LEU A 13 -6.97 0.22 -16.67
N HIS A 14 -8.24 -0.18 -16.71
CA HIS A 14 -8.72 -1.34 -15.95
C HIS A 14 -8.15 -2.64 -16.50
N LEU A 15 -8.09 -2.80 -17.82
CA LEU A 15 -7.45 -3.96 -18.46
C LEU A 15 -5.95 -4.02 -18.13
N LEU A 16 -5.26 -2.88 -18.14
CA LEU A 16 -3.86 -2.82 -17.70
C LEU A 16 -3.70 -3.22 -16.22
N CYS A 17 -4.54 -2.68 -15.33
CA CYS A 17 -4.54 -3.08 -13.92
C CYS A 17 -4.77 -4.59 -13.77
N PHE A 18 -5.74 -5.14 -14.50
CA PHE A 18 -6.02 -6.57 -14.49
C PHE A 18 -4.83 -7.40 -15.00
N ALA A 19 -4.21 -6.99 -16.11
CA ALA A 19 -3.03 -7.66 -16.66
C ALA A 19 -1.84 -7.65 -15.68
N ILE A 20 -1.58 -6.53 -15.01
CA ILE A 20 -0.56 -6.44 -13.95
C ILE A 20 -0.89 -7.41 -12.81
N ALA A 21 -2.14 -7.46 -12.35
CA ALA A 21 -2.53 -8.37 -11.27
C ALA A 21 -2.39 -9.84 -11.64
N VAL A 22 -2.86 -10.22 -12.82
CA VAL A 22 -2.73 -11.60 -13.32
C VAL A 22 -1.27 -11.97 -13.52
N GLY A 23 -0.44 -11.07 -14.06
CA GLY A 23 0.98 -11.30 -14.23
C GLY A 23 1.69 -11.58 -12.90
N HIS A 24 1.39 -10.80 -11.85
CA HIS A 24 1.97 -11.04 -10.53
C HIS A 24 1.45 -12.32 -9.88
N LEU A 25 0.16 -12.64 -10.03
CA LEU A 25 -0.40 -13.91 -9.54
C LEU A 25 0.26 -15.10 -10.26
N TYR A 26 0.46 -15.00 -11.57
CA TYR A 26 1.15 -16.04 -12.34
C TYR A 26 2.58 -16.23 -11.86
N VAL A 27 3.37 -15.16 -11.78
CA VAL A 27 4.77 -15.20 -11.34
C VAL A 27 4.92 -15.65 -9.88
N ALA A 28 3.89 -15.47 -9.06
CA ALA A 28 3.87 -15.99 -7.68
C ALA A 28 3.77 -17.53 -7.63
N PHE A 29 3.14 -18.17 -8.62
CA PHE A 29 3.08 -19.63 -8.72
C PHE A 29 4.26 -20.21 -9.50
N ASP A 30 4.61 -19.56 -10.61
CA ASP A 30 5.63 -20.02 -11.54
C ASP A 30 6.60 -18.87 -11.86
N PRO A 31 7.70 -18.74 -11.10
CA PRO A 31 8.68 -17.66 -11.27
C PRO A 31 9.56 -17.90 -12.52
N ILE A 32 8.98 -17.67 -13.70
CA ILE A 32 9.62 -17.84 -15.01
C ILE A 32 10.59 -16.71 -15.42
N ILE A 33 10.62 -15.61 -14.66
CA ILE A 33 11.45 -14.42 -14.93
C ILE A 33 12.42 -14.18 -13.80
N SER A 34 13.55 -13.51 -14.10
CA SER A 34 14.54 -13.16 -13.08
C SER A 34 13.97 -12.17 -12.06
N GLU A 35 14.59 -12.10 -10.88
CA GLU A 35 14.22 -11.16 -9.84
C GLU A 35 14.28 -9.71 -10.32
N LEU A 36 15.38 -9.33 -10.99
CA LEU A 36 15.55 -8.00 -11.57
C LEU A 36 14.45 -7.69 -12.59
N GLN A 37 14.13 -8.63 -13.49
CA GLN A 37 13.04 -8.47 -14.46
C GLN A 37 11.69 -8.25 -13.77
N ARG A 38 11.34 -9.11 -12.80
CA ARG A 38 10.09 -9.00 -12.04
C ARG A 38 9.98 -7.63 -11.35
N ASN A 39 11.03 -7.21 -10.66
CA ASN A 39 11.05 -5.97 -9.90
C ASN A 39 11.01 -4.73 -10.80
N ALA A 40 11.72 -4.76 -11.91
CA ALA A 40 11.70 -3.67 -12.89
C ALA A 40 10.33 -3.58 -13.61
N TYR A 41 9.72 -4.69 -13.98
CA TYR A 41 8.38 -4.71 -14.61
C TYR A 41 7.28 -4.30 -13.61
N HIS A 42 7.43 -4.70 -12.35
CA HIS A 42 6.59 -4.21 -11.25
C HIS A 42 6.64 -2.68 -11.17
N PHE A 43 7.84 -2.10 -11.06
CA PHE A 43 8.01 -0.66 -11.06
C PHE A 43 7.47 0.00 -12.33
N ALA A 44 7.74 -0.55 -13.52
CA ALA A 44 7.29 -0.01 -14.80
C ALA A 44 5.76 0.15 -14.87
N GLY A 45 5.03 -0.90 -14.51
CA GLY A 45 3.56 -0.89 -14.51
C GLY A 45 2.99 0.13 -13.51
N PHE A 46 3.52 0.15 -12.28
CA PHE A 46 3.03 1.08 -11.26
C PHE A 46 3.48 2.52 -11.49
N ALA A 47 4.64 2.76 -12.09
CA ALA A 47 5.12 4.08 -12.45
C ALA A 47 4.24 4.71 -13.54
N PHE A 48 3.88 3.93 -14.56
CA PHE A 48 2.93 4.38 -15.59
C PHE A 48 1.55 4.67 -15.00
N LEU A 49 0.99 3.76 -14.20
CA LEU A 49 -0.30 3.99 -13.55
C LEU A 49 -0.25 5.23 -12.64
N ALA A 50 0.83 5.42 -11.88
CA ALA A 50 1.02 6.56 -10.99
C ALA A 50 1.04 7.87 -11.77
N SER A 51 1.78 7.96 -12.87
CA SER A 51 1.84 9.18 -13.69
C SER A 51 0.45 9.55 -14.24
N VAL A 52 -0.31 8.55 -14.71
CA VAL A 52 -1.62 8.78 -15.31
C VAL A 52 -2.65 9.19 -14.26
N TYR A 53 -2.73 8.50 -13.13
CA TYR A 53 -3.71 8.79 -12.08
C TYR A 53 -3.36 10.02 -11.23
N HIS A 54 -2.07 10.36 -11.08
CA HIS A 54 -1.59 11.46 -10.26
C HIS A 54 -0.89 12.53 -11.11
N PRO A 55 -1.56 13.67 -11.39
CA PRO A 55 -0.98 14.72 -12.22
C PRO A 55 0.23 15.37 -11.55
N LEU A 56 1.18 15.83 -12.36
CA LEU A 56 2.37 16.58 -11.90
C LEU A 56 2.00 17.77 -11.00
N ILE A 57 0.99 18.53 -11.42
CA ILE A 57 0.51 19.73 -10.73
C ILE A 57 -0.87 19.43 -10.11
N THR A 58 -0.94 19.57 -8.78
CA THR A 58 -2.19 19.44 -8.02
C THR A 58 -3.25 20.40 -8.56
N GLY A 59 -4.47 19.89 -8.76
CA GLY A 59 -5.60 20.67 -9.28
C GLY A 59 -5.73 20.69 -10.81
N LYS A 60 -4.71 20.28 -11.58
CA LYS A 60 -4.78 20.20 -13.05
C LYS A 60 -5.29 18.84 -13.57
N THR A 61 -6.23 18.22 -12.87
CA THR A 61 -6.74 16.87 -13.21
C THR A 61 -7.47 16.80 -14.56
N ARG A 62 -8.07 17.91 -15.02
CA ARG A 62 -8.82 18.00 -16.29
C ARG A 62 -8.00 18.53 -17.47
N SER A 63 -6.73 18.90 -17.27
CA SER A 63 -5.91 19.50 -18.32
C SER A 63 -5.38 18.45 -19.31
N ARG A 64 -5.74 18.60 -20.60
CA ARG A 64 -5.27 17.74 -21.70
C ARG A 64 -3.74 17.79 -21.91
N PRO A 65 -3.09 18.96 -22.00
CA PRO A 65 -1.63 19.00 -22.12
C PRO A 65 -0.92 18.39 -20.90
N MET A 66 -1.47 18.54 -19.68
CA MET A 66 -0.94 17.87 -18.50
C MET A 66 -1.08 16.34 -18.59
N LEU A 67 -2.22 15.85 -19.10
CA LEU A 67 -2.41 14.41 -19.32
C LEU A 67 -1.43 13.87 -20.37
N ALA A 68 -1.20 14.59 -21.47
CA ALA A 68 -0.23 14.21 -22.48
C ALA A 68 1.19 14.14 -21.90
N PHE A 69 1.60 15.15 -21.12
CA PHE A 69 2.88 15.15 -20.41
C PHE A 69 3.01 13.93 -19.49
N ASP A 70 1.99 13.66 -18.67
CA ASP A 70 2.03 12.55 -17.71
C ASP A 70 2.04 11.17 -18.38
N LEU A 71 1.34 11.03 -19.51
CA LEU A 71 1.38 9.83 -20.34
C LEU A 71 2.77 9.62 -20.93
N THR A 72 3.36 10.66 -21.53
CA THR A 72 4.72 10.58 -22.09
C THR A 72 5.75 10.27 -21.01
N PHE A 73 5.71 11.01 -19.90
CA PHE A 73 6.61 10.80 -18.77
C PHE A 73 6.51 9.39 -18.21
N GLY A 74 5.30 8.92 -17.90
CA GLY A 74 5.10 7.56 -17.37
C GLY A 74 5.52 6.48 -18.35
N THR A 75 5.28 6.68 -19.65
CA THR A 75 5.70 5.72 -20.69
C THR A 75 7.22 5.67 -20.79
N LEU A 76 7.91 6.81 -20.78
CA LEU A 76 9.37 6.84 -20.81
C LEU A 76 9.98 6.16 -19.57
N VAL A 77 9.45 6.43 -18.37
CA VAL A 77 9.90 5.77 -17.14
C VAL A 77 9.66 4.25 -17.21
N ALA A 78 8.49 3.82 -17.67
CA ALA A 78 8.16 2.41 -17.80
C ALA A 78 9.04 1.68 -18.83
N LEU A 79 9.28 2.29 -20.00
CA LEU A 79 10.16 1.74 -21.02
C LEU A 79 11.61 1.66 -20.55
N SER A 80 12.09 2.69 -19.84
CA SER A 80 13.42 2.67 -19.20
C SER A 80 13.55 1.52 -18.20
N ALA A 81 12.55 1.33 -17.34
CA ALA A 81 12.54 0.22 -16.39
C ALA A 81 12.52 -1.14 -17.10
N ILE A 82 11.75 -1.30 -18.19
CA ILE A 82 11.72 -2.53 -18.98
C ILE A 82 13.05 -2.81 -19.69
N TYR A 83 13.75 -1.78 -20.14
CA TYR A 83 15.05 -1.88 -20.80
C TYR A 83 16.17 -2.38 -19.87
N LEU A 84 16.22 -1.89 -18.62
CA LEU A 84 17.36 -2.11 -17.72
C LEU A 84 17.69 -3.59 -17.44
N PRO A 85 16.73 -4.50 -17.20
CA PRO A 85 17.04 -5.93 -17.07
C PRO A 85 17.67 -6.54 -18.32
N ALA A 86 17.26 -6.09 -19.52
CA ALA A 86 17.88 -6.57 -20.77
C ALA A 86 19.28 -5.97 -20.99
N ALA A 87 19.55 -4.80 -20.40
CA ALA A 87 20.84 -4.13 -20.46
C ALA A 87 21.89 -4.70 -19.49
N GLU A 88 21.47 -5.46 -18.47
CA GLU A 88 22.34 -6.00 -17.41
C GLU A 88 23.55 -6.77 -17.96
N THR A 89 23.32 -7.85 -18.70
CA THR A 89 24.41 -8.67 -19.28
C THR A 89 25.30 -7.85 -20.23
N PRO A 90 24.76 -7.04 -21.15
CA PRO A 90 25.57 -6.12 -21.95
C PRO A 90 26.45 -5.16 -21.13
N ILE A 91 25.95 -4.60 -20.01
CA ILE A 91 26.72 -3.70 -19.13
C ILE A 91 27.89 -4.46 -18.49
N TYR A 92 27.65 -5.66 -17.97
CA TYR A 92 28.71 -6.50 -17.42
C TYR A 92 29.78 -6.85 -18.46
N ASN A 93 29.37 -7.18 -19.69
CA ASN A 93 30.31 -7.46 -20.79
C ASN A 93 31.17 -6.25 -21.18
N ARG A 94 30.71 -5.03 -20.88
CA ARG A 94 31.47 -3.79 -21.06
C ARG A 94 32.31 -3.42 -19.84
N GLY A 95 32.44 -4.30 -18.84
CA GLY A 95 33.16 -4.01 -17.60
C GLY A 95 32.48 -2.91 -16.77
N VAL A 96 31.15 -2.86 -16.77
CA VAL A 96 30.34 -1.88 -16.03
C VAL A 96 30.45 -0.45 -16.59
N ASN A 97 30.93 -0.29 -17.83
CA ASN A 97 30.86 0.98 -18.55
C ASN A 97 29.47 1.19 -19.17
N LEU A 98 28.81 2.28 -18.77
CA LEU A 98 27.47 2.65 -19.17
C LEU A 98 27.49 3.42 -20.48
N ILE A 99 26.72 2.94 -21.46
CA ILE A 99 26.46 3.72 -22.69
C ILE A 99 25.40 4.78 -22.42
N TRP A 100 25.25 5.75 -23.33
CA TRP A 100 24.25 6.83 -23.21
C TRP A 100 22.83 6.33 -22.94
N LEU A 101 22.43 5.21 -23.55
CA LEU A 101 21.10 4.64 -23.34
C LEU A 101 20.92 4.13 -21.90
N ASP A 102 21.95 3.52 -21.30
CA ASP A 102 21.92 3.06 -19.92
C ASP A 102 21.79 4.25 -18.96
N TRP A 103 22.57 5.30 -19.20
CA TRP A 103 22.50 6.55 -18.44
C TRP A 103 21.11 7.17 -18.47
N ILE A 104 20.52 7.28 -19.65
CA ILE A 104 19.18 7.84 -19.83
C ILE A 104 18.13 6.98 -19.11
N ALA A 105 18.21 5.65 -19.25
CA ALA A 105 17.26 4.74 -18.62
C ALA A 105 17.35 4.79 -17.09
N ILE A 106 18.57 4.74 -16.52
CA ILE A 106 18.79 4.85 -15.07
C ILE A 106 18.29 6.20 -14.56
N ALA A 107 18.67 7.30 -15.22
CA ALA A 107 18.25 8.65 -14.81
C ALA A 107 16.72 8.81 -14.84
N LEU A 108 16.05 8.28 -15.87
CA LEU A 108 14.59 8.30 -15.96
C LEU A 108 13.93 7.47 -14.85
N CYS A 109 14.48 6.30 -14.51
CA CYS A 109 13.95 5.49 -13.40
C CYS A 109 14.11 6.19 -12.06
N ILE A 110 15.29 6.74 -11.76
CA ILE A 110 15.56 7.46 -10.49
C ILE A 110 14.69 8.72 -10.42
N ALA A 111 14.70 9.57 -11.45
CA ALA A 111 13.88 10.77 -11.49
C ALA A 111 12.38 10.44 -11.45
N GLY A 112 11.97 9.37 -12.13
CA GLY A 112 10.62 8.80 -12.10
C GLY A 112 10.20 8.40 -10.69
N GLY A 113 11.03 7.64 -9.99
CA GLY A 113 10.79 7.23 -8.61
C GLY A 113 10.63 8.42 -7.67
N ILE A 114 11.56 9.39 -7.72
CA ILE A 114 11.52 10.63 -6.93
C ILE A 114 10.24 11.41 -7.20
N GLU A 115 9.95 11.70 -8.47
CA GLU A 115 8.82 12.55 -8.85
C GLU A 115 7.47 11.89 -8.58
N LEU A 116 7.31 10.59 -8.89
CA LEU A 116 6.06 9.88 -8.62
C LEU A 116 5.83 9.67 -7.12
N THR A 117 6.90 9.43 -6.34
CA THR A 117 6.81 9.42 -4.88
C THR A 117 6.37 10.78 -4.36
N ARG A 118 6.94 11.90 -4.86
CA ARG A 118 6.51 13.26 -4.51
C ARG A 118 5.01 13.48 -4.73
N ARG A 119 4.49 13.04 -5.88
CA ARG A 119 3.06 13.20 -6.24
C ARG A 119 2.11 12.40 -5.34
N MET A 120 2.58 11.31 -4.74
CA MET A 120 1.74 10.39 -3.97
C MET A 120 1.88 10.56 -2.46
N THR A 121 3.10 10.79 -1.95
CA THR A 121 3.40 10.76 -0.51
C THR A 121 3.96 12.09 0.03
N GLY A 122 4.34 13.04 -0.84
CA GLY A 122 4.94 14.32 -0.45
C GLY A 122 6.47 14.32 -0.49
N LEU A 123 7.09 15.33 0.13
CA LEU A 123 8.50 15.69 -0.10
C LEU A 123 9.53 14.88 0.68
N VAL A 124 9.14 14.20 1.76
CA VAL A 124 10.09 13.58 2.70
C VAL A 124 11.00 12.56 2.01
N ILE A 125 10.43 11.55 1.35
CA ILE A 125 11.22 10.50 0.68
C ILE A 125 12.01 11.02 -0.53
N PRO A 126 11.44 11.85 -1.43
CA PRO A 126 12.20 12.51 -2.49
C PRO A 126 13.44 13.26 -1.99
N VAL A 127 13.28 14.04 -0.91
CA VAL A 127 14.40 14.79 -0.31
C VAL A 127 15.45 13.83 0.24
N LEU A 128 15.04 12.76 0.94
CA LEU A 128 15.98 11.74 1.43
C LEU A 128 16.77 11.09 0.29
N VAL A 129 16.13 10.70 -0.81
CA VAL A 129 16.83 10.13 -1.97
C VAL A 129 17.87 11.10 -2.55
N ILE A 130 17.48 12.37 -2.74
CA ILE A 130 18.40 13.39 -3.27
C ILE A 130 19.57 13.62 -2.31
N LEU A 131 19.32 13.72 -1.01
CA LEU A 131 20.36 13.86 0.00
C LEU A 131 21.30 12.65 0.00
N SER A 132 20.76 11.43 -0.03
CA SER A 132 21.55 10.19 -0.09
C SER A 132 22.44 10.13 -1.33
N LEU A 133 21.91 10.39 -2.53
CA LEU A 133 22.70 10.33 -3.77
C LEU A 133 23.76 11.43 -3.84
N THR A 134 23.44 12.65 -3.42
CA THR A 134 24.42 13.75 -3.39
C THR A 134 25.47 13.56 -2.31
N TYR A 135 25.13 12.93 -1.19
CA TYR A 135 26.07 12.59 -0.12
C TYR A 135 27.18 11.68 -0.65
N VAL A 136 26.82 10.55 -1.27
CA VAL A 136 27.84 9.60 -1.80
C VAL A 136 28.55 10.12 -3.05
N GLY A 137 27.95 11.03 -3.80
CA GLY A 137 28.52 11.55 -5.06
C GLY A 137 29.33 12.84 -4.94
N ALA A 138 29.13 13.66 -3.90
CA ALA A 138 29.69 15.01 -3.87
C ALA A 138 30.28 15.43 -2.51
N TRP A 139 29.50 15.34 -1.42
CA TRP A 139 29.85 16.04 -0.17
C TRP A 139 30.14 15.13 1.03
N GLY A 140 29.95 13.81 0.91
CA GLY A 140 30.32 12.84 1.96
C GLY A 140 31.81 12.84 2.29
N ALA A 141 32.66 13.17 1.30
CA ALA A 141 34.11 13.30 1.49
C ALA A 141 34.50 14.54 2.31
N TRP A 142 33.60 15.52 2.42
CA TRP A 142 33.82 16.73 3.20
C TRP A 142 33.39 16.59 4.66
N ILE A 143 32.70 15.49 5.00
CA ILE A 143 32.29 15.21 6.38
C ILE A 143 33.38 14.42 7.10
N GLY A 144 33.71 14.85 8.31
CA GLY A 144 34.64 14.15 9.20
C GLY A 144 33.93 13.15 10.14
N GLY A 145 34.72 12.30 10.79
CA GLY A 145 34.23 11.36 11.80
C GLY A 145 33.49 10.17 11.18
N ILE A 146 32.47 9.66 11.90
CA ILE A 146 31.77 8.42 11.52
C ILE A 146 30.95 8.53 10.22
N PHE A 147 30.71 9.75 9.75
CA PHE A 147 30.01 10.03 8.48
C PHE A 147 30.97 10.41 7.35
N SER A 148 32.28 10.14 7.50
CA SER A 148 33.23 10.36 6.41
C SER A 148 33.08 9.27 5.35
N PHE A 149 32.88 9.67 4.10
CA PHE A 149 32.73 8.75 2.98
C PHE A 149 33.59 9.20 1.79
N PRO A 150 34.50 8.36 1.26
CA PRO A 150 35.44 8.76 0.19
C PRO A 150 34.77 9.26 -1.10
N GLY A 151 33.50 8.91 -1.31
CA GLY A 151 32.75 9.21 -2.52
C GLY A 151 32.83 8.09 -3.56
N LEU A 152 31.85 8.04 -4.44
CA LEU A 152 31.77 7.11 -5.56
C LEU A 152 31.69 7.88 -6.88
N SER A 153 32.21 7.30 -7.97
CA SER A 153 31.98 7.89 -9.30
C SER A 153 30.49 7.87 -9.63
N TRP A 154 30.01 8.86 -10.39
CA TRP A 154 28.61 8.91 -10.81
C TRP A 154 28.17 7.65 -11.55
N GLU A 155 29.07 7.03 -12.31
CA GLU A 155 28.80 5.77 -13.02
C GLU A 155 28.59 4.62 -12.04
N THR A 156 29.42 4.53 -10.99
CA THR A 156 29.26 3.54 -9.92
C THR A 156 27.96 3.76 -9.18
N ILE A 157 27.61 5.03 -8.88
CA ILE A 157 26.35 5.37 -8.22
C ILE A 157 25.16 4.97 -9.10
N ALA A 158 25.20 5.32 -10.39
CA ALA A 158 24.13 4.99 -11.33
C ALA A 158 23.93 3.47 -11.47
N PHE A 159 25.03 2.74 -11.67
CA PHE A 159 24.99 1.27 -11.77
C PHE A 159 24.46 0.64 -10.49
N ARG A 160 25.06 0.98 -9.33
CA ARG A 160 24.63 0.43 -8.04
C ARG A 160 23.19 0.77 -7.73
N SER A 161 22.70 1.97 -8.08
CA SER A 161 21.33 2.43 -7.83
C SER A 161 20.25 1.55 -8.47
N VAL A 162 20.59 0.78 -9.50
CA VAL A 162 19.65 -0.09 -10.23
C VAL A 162 19.98 -1.57 -10.07
N PHE A 163 21.27 -1.95 -10.17
CA PHE A 163 21.70 -3.34 -10.30
C PHE A 163 22.27 -3.96 -9.00
N GLY A 164 22.36 -3.18 -7.91
CA GLY A 164 22.78 -3.71 -6.61
C GLY A 164 21.69 -4.51 -5.88
N ASP A 165 22.09 -5.31 -4.89
CA ASP A 165 21.17 -6.14 -4.10
C ASP A 165 20.17 -5.32 -3.26
N ASP A 166 20.61 -4.15 -2.78
CA ASP A 166 19.77 -3.18 -2.04
C ASP A 166 19.31 -2.01 -2.92
N ALA A 167 19.45 -2.12 -4.24
CA ALA A 167 19.12 -1.07 -5.19
C ALA A 167 17.62 -0.80 -5.34
N MET A 168 17.29 0.13 -6.25
CA MET A 168 15.90 0.45 -6.61
C MET A 168 15.07 -0.78 -7.02
N PHE A 169 15.70 -1.76 -7.68
CA PHE A 169 15.08 -3.04 -8.05
C PHE A 169 15.58 -4.24 -7.23
N GLY A 170 16.23 -3.97 -6.09
CA GLY A 170 16.78 -5.00 -5.20
C GLY A 170 15.77 -5.57 -4.21
N THR A 171 16.24 -5.90 -3.01
CA THR A 171 15.49 -6.62 -1.96
C THR A 171 14.14 -5.97 -1.62
N ILE A 172 14.09 -4.64 -1.50
CA ILE A 172 12.83 -3.94 -1.16
C ILE A 172 11.81 -4.05 -2.31
N ALA A 173 12.26 -3.95 -3.56
CA ALA A 173 11.40 -4.15 -4.71
C ALA A 173 10.95 -5.62 -4.84
N ARG A 174 11.80 -6.59 -4.47
CA ARG A 174 11.41 -8.01 -4.37
C ARG A 174 10.26 -8.19 -3.39
N ILE A 175 10.39 -7.62 -2.19
CA ILE A 175 9.35 -7.70 -1.16
C ILE A 175 8.04 -7.09 -1.69
N SER A 176 8.14 -5.92 -2.33
CA SER A 176 7.02 -5.24 -2.99
C SER A 176 6.33 -6.12 -4.05
N SER A 177 7.11 -6.69 -4.98
CA SER A 177 6.61 -7.44 -6.14
C SER A 177 6.18 -8.87 -5.84
N THR A 178 6.52 -9.40 -4.66
CA THR A 178 6.12 -10.74 -4.22
C THR A 178 4.93 -10.67 -3.27
N TYR A 179 5.17 -10.66 -1.97
CA TYR A 179 4.11 -10.85 -0.99
C TYR A 179 3.34 -9.58 -0.65
N VAL A 180 3.95 -8.38 -0.70
CA VAL A 180 3.23 -7.12 -0.43
C VAL A 180 2.10 -6.93 -1.43
N PHE A 181 2.38 -7.13 -2.72
CA PHE A 181 1.38 -7.04 -3.78
C PHE A 181 0.21 -8.00 -3.51
N LEU A 182 0.51 -9.25 -3.16
CA LEU A 182 -0.51 -10.28 -2.91
C LEU A 182 -1.38 -9.95 -1.69
N PHE A 183 -0.81 -9.41 -0.62
CA PHE A 183 -1.59 -8.95 0.53
C PHE A 183 -2.53 -7.79 0.18
N ILE A 184 -2.07 -6.83 -0.62
CA ILE A 184 -2.92 -5.72 -1.07
C ILE A 184 -4.04 -6.19 -2.00
N ILE A 185 -3.75 -7.16 -2.88
CA ILE A 185 -4.78 -7.81 -3.71
C ILE A 185 -5.77 -8.56 -2.81
N PHE A 186 -5.30 -9.38 -1.88
CA PHE A 186 -6.14 -10.07 -0.89
C PHE A 186 -7.06 -9.10 -0.14
N GLY A 187 -6.53 -7.96 0.32
CA GLY A 187 -7.33 -6.92 0.96
C GLY A 187 -8.41 -6.35 0.03
N ALA A 188 -8.11 -6.16 -1.25
CA ALA A 188 -9.11 -5.72 -2.23
C ALA A 188 -10.20 -6.77 -2.49
N PHE A 189 -9.86 -8.07 -2.47
CA PHE A 189 -10.85 -9.15 -2.53
C PHE A 189 -11.77 -9.12 -1.32
N LEU A 190 -11.23 -8.95 -0.10
CA LEU A 190 -12.03 -8.80 1.11
C LEU A 190 -12.98 -7.61 1.04
N LEU A 191 -12.48 -6.44 0.63
CA LEU A 191 -13.33 -5.26 0.48
C LEU A 191 -14.44 -5.50 -0.56
N ARG A 192 -14.10 -6.14 -1.69
CA ARG A 192 -15.07 -6.40 -2.75
C ARG A 192 -16.12 -7.45 -2.39
N SER A 193 -15.78 -8.41 -1.51
CA SER A 193 -16.72 -9.43 -0.99
C SER A 193 -17.77 -8.87 -0.02
N GLY A 194 -17.66 -7.60 0.36
CA GLY A 194 -18.55 -6.96 1.35
C GLY A 194 -18.03 -7.04 2.79
N ALA A 195 -16.77 -7.43 3.00
CA ALA A 195 -16.20 -7.50 4.34
C ALA A 195 -16.17 -6.13 5.05
N GLY A 196 -16.07 -5.02 4.30
CA GLY A 196 -16.14 -3.67 4.88
C GLY A 196 -17.48 -3.39 5.58
N ASP A 197 -18.60 -3.81 4.97
CA ASP A 197 -19.93 -3.67 5.58
C ASP A 197 -20.07 -4.56 6.81
N PHE A 198 -19.53 -5.78 6.76
CA PHE A 198 -19.47 -6.67 7.92
C PHE A 198 -18.70 -6.01 9.08
N VAL A 199 -17.53 -5.42 8.82
CA VAL A 199 -16.70 -4.75 9.82
C VAL A 199 -17.47 -3.62 10.51
N ILE A 200 -18.20 -2.80 9.75
CA ILE A 200 -19.01 -1.70 10.31
C ILE A 200 -20.16 -2.25 11.15
N ASN A 201 -20.87 -3.28 10.66
CA ASN A 201 -21.99 -3.88 11.40
C ASN A 201 -21.52 -4.57 12.68
N LEU A 202 -20.38 -5.24 12.64
CA LEU A 202 -19.74 -5.83 13.81
C LEU A 202 -19.37 -4.76 14.83
N ALA A 203 -18.73 -3.68 14.40
CA ALA A 203 -18.37 -2.56 15.27
C ALA A 203 -19.61 -1.93 15.93
N ARG A 204 -20.70 -1.74 15.18
CA ARG A 204 -21.99 -1.26 15.70
C ARG A 204 -22.58 -2.21 16.74
N ALA A 205 -22.59 -3.50 16.47
CA ALA A 205 -23.11 -4.51 17.38
C ALA A 205 -22.33 -4.55 18.71
N VAL A 206 -21.01 -4.36 18.67
CA VAL A 206 -20.14 -4.37 19.86
C VAL A 206 -20.24 -3.08 20.65
N ALA A 207 -20.19 -1.92 19.98
CA ALA A 207 -19.94 -0.64 20.65
C ALA A 207 -21.07 0.39 20.54
N GLY A 208 -22.05 0.20 19.66
CA GLY A 208 -23.10 1.19 19.40
C GLY A 208 -23.89 1.61 20.64
N ARG A 209 -24.09 0.67 21.58
CA ARG A 209 -24.84 0.87 22.84
C ARG A 209 -24.01 1.47 23.98
N LEU A 210 -22.73 1.77 23.77
CA LEU A 210 -21.89 2.41 24.77
C LEU A 210 -22.09 3.93 24.72
N VAL A 211 -21.92 4.64 25.85
CA VAL A 211 -21.73 6.11 25.82
C VAL A 211 -20.48 6.42 24.99
N GLY A 212 -20.64 7.26 23.97
CA GLY A 212 -19.61 7.48 22.94
C GLY A 212 -19.54 6.41 21.85
N GLY A 213 -20.51 5.49 21.81
CA GLY A 213 -20.61 4.38 20.86
C GLY A 213 -20.27 4.73 19.41
N PRO A 214 -20.85 5.78 18.79
CA PRO A 214 -20.50 6.22 17.45
C PRO A 214 -19.00 6.37 17.17
N GLY A 215 -18.26 6.95 18.13
CA GLY A 215 -16.83 7.14 17.97
C GLY A 215 -16.06 5.85 18.22
N ILE A 216 -16.50 5.00 19.16
CA ILE A 216 -15.88 3.69 19.39
C ILE A 216 -16.12 2.77 18.18
N VAL A 217 -17.29 2.85 17.56
CA VAL A 217 -17.59 2.20 16.28
C VAL A 217 -16.61 2.66 15.20
N ALA A 218 -16.32 3.97 15.11
CA ALA A 218 -15.34 4.50 14.18
C ALA A 218 -13.94 3.92 14.42
N VAL A 219 -13.51 3.84 15.69
CA VAL A 219 -12.22 3.28 16.10
C VAL A 219 -12.11 1.80 15.74
N ILE A 220 -13.10 0.98 16.12
CA ILE A 220 -13.11 -0.46 15.85
C ILE A 220 -13.19 -0.74 14.35
N ALA A 221 -14.10 -0.06 13.63
CA ALA A 221 -14.26 -0.24 12.19
C ALA A 221 -12.99 0.18 11.43
N SER A 222 -12.36 1.29 11.81
CA SER A 222 -11.09 1.73 11.20
C SER A 222 -9.94 0.77 11.50
N GLY A 223 -9.87 0.23 12.73
CA GLY A 223 -8.88 -0.77 13.09
C GLY A 223 -9.02 -2.02 12.26
N LEU A 224 -10.22 -2.61 12.24
CA LEU A 224 -10.52 -3.80 11.44
C LEU A 224 -10.40 -3.56 9.94
N THR A 225 -10.73 -2.38 9.42
CA THR A 225 -10.51 -2.07 7.99
C THR A 225 -9.01 -1.83 7.71
N GLY A 226 -8.26 -1.33 8.69
CA GLY A 226 -6.81 -1.18 8.64
C GLY A 226 -6.07 -2.49 8.48
N THR A 227 -6.56 -3.58 9.10
CA THR A 227 -6.03 -4.94 8.90
C THR A 227 -6.07 -5.35 7.42
N ILE A 228 -7.02 -4.79 6.65
CA ILE A 228 -7.32 -5.10 5.24
C ILE A 228 -6.56 -4.16 4.29
N SER A 229 -6.57 -2.85 4.58
CA SER A 229 -6.13 -1.85 3.61
C SER A 229 -4.69 -1.38 3.82
N GLY A 230 -4.18 -1.44 5.06
CA GLY A 230 -2.88 -0.87 5.44
C GLY A 230 -2.74 0.63 5.13
N SER A 231 -3.84 1.34 4.82
CA SER A 231 -3.80 2.67 4.23
C SER A 231 -4.74 3.62 4.94
N ALA A 232 -4.16 4.63 5.58
CA ALA A 232 -4.92 5.67 6.28
C ALA A 232 -5.89 6.41 5.34
N VAL A 233 -5.45 6.73 4.12
CA VAL A 233 -6.28 7.42 3.12
C VAL A 233 -7.44 6.54 2.65
N ALA A 234 -7.18 5.24 2.41
CA ALA A 234 -8.23 4.31 2.00
C ALA A 234 -9.25 4.08 3.14
N ASN A 235 -8.77 3.93 4.37
CA ASN A 235 -9.63 3.83 5.55
C ASN A 235 -10.52 5.07 5.68
N THR A 236 -9.97 6.27 5.73
CA THR A 236 -10.77 7.50 5.86
C THR A 236 -11.77 7.67 4.72
N ALA A 237 -11.42 7.28 3.49
CA ALA A 237 -12.35 7.33 2.36
C ALA A 237 -13.48 6.28 2.43
N SER A 238 -13.27 5.18 3.16
CA SER A 238 -14.21 4.06 3.28
C SER A 238 -15.03 4.12 4.58
N THR A 239 -14.38 4.12 5.75
CA THR A 239 -15.06 4.18 7.04
C THR A 239 -15.54 5.60 7.33
N GLY A 240 -14.71 6.61 7.03
CA GLY A 240 -14.98 8.02 7.36
C GLY A 240 -16.27 8.58 6.78
N VAL A 241 -16.66 8.14 5.58
CA VAL A 241 -17.93 8.56 4.95
C VAL A 241 -19.17 8.15 5.75
N ILE A 242 -19.05 7.10 6.57
CA ILE A 242 -20.14 6.61 7.43
C ILE A 242 -19.93 7.06 8.88
N THR A 243 -18.71 6.94 9.41
CA THR A 243 -18.40 7.16 10.83
C THR A 243 -18.42 8.65 11.21
N ILE A 244 -17.95 9.56 10.35
CA ILE A 244 -17.95 10.99 10.64
C ILE A 244 -19.39 11.52 10.75
N PRO A 245 -20.30 11.29 9.80
CA PRO A 245 -21.70 11.69 9.96
C PRO A 245 -22.37 11.03 11.16
N LEU A 246 -22.05 9.77 11.46
CA LEU A 246 -22.60 9.05 12.62
C LEU A 246 -22.20 9.72 13.94
N MET A 247 -20.93 10.06 14.12
CA MET A 247 -20.45 10.81 15.29
C MET A 247 -21.11 12.18 15.40
N LYS A 248 -21.21 12.93 14.29
CA LYS A 248 -21.86 14.24 14.28
C LYS A 248 -23.33 14.17 14.69
N LYS A 249 -24.08 13.19 14.17
CA LYS A 249 -25.50 12.97 14.53
C LYS A 249 -25.68 12.64 16.00
N ALA A 250 -24.71 12.00 16.62
CA ALA A 250 -24.73 11.67 18.04
C ALA A 250 -24.29 12.81 18.96
N GLY A 251 -23.93 13.98 18.42
CA GLY A 251 -23.59 15.18 19.20
C GLY A 251 -22.11 15.49 19.33
N PHE A 252 -21.21 14.73 18.69
CA PHE A 252 -19.80 15.12 18.63
C PHE A 252 -19.59 16.33 17.71
N ARG A 253 -18.67 17.22 18.10
CA ARG A 253 -18.23 18.34 17.25
C ARG A 253 -17.63 17.82 15.95
N SER A 254 -17.84 18.53 14.84
CA SER A 254 -17.33 18.16 13.52
C SER A 254 -15.81 17.98 13.48
N THR A 255 -15.08 18.87 14.16
CA THR A 255 -13.61 18.81 14.27
C THR A 255 -13.14 17.60 15.06
N PHE A 256 -13.82 17.26 16.16
CA PHE A 256 -13.53 16.07 16.95
C PHE A 256 -13.79 14.79 16.15
N ALA A 257 -14.93 14.69 15.46
CA ALA A 257 -15.28 13.56 14.62
C ALA A 257 -14.24 13.34 13.49
N GLY A 258 -13.80 14.42 12.83
CA GLY A 258 -12.73 14.35 11.84
C GLY A 258 -11.38 13.91 12.44
N GLY A 259 -11.04 14.41 13.63
CA GLY A 259 -9.82 14.03 14.35
C GLY A 259 -9.78 12.56 14.77
N VAL A 260 -10.90 12.03 15.29
CA VAL A 260 -11.03 10.61 15.67
C VAL A 260 -10.88 9.71 14.45
N GLU A 261 -11.53 10.05 13.33
CA GLU A 261 -11.42 9.27 12.10
C GLU A 261 -9.99 9.31 11.55
N ALA A 262 -9.36 10.49 11.53
CA ALA A 262 -7.98 10.65 11.06
C ALA A 262 -6.98 9.85 11.92
N ALA A 263 -7.11 9.91 13.25
CA ALA A 263 -6.28 9.13 14.17
C ALA A 263 -6.51 7.63 13.99
N SER A 264 -7.76 7.17 14.03
CA SER A 264 -8.10 5.75 13.89
C SER A 264 -7.67 5.19 12.53
N SER A 265 -7.83 5.96 11.45
CA SER A 265 -7.37 5.58 10.11
C SER A 265 -5.86 5.48 10.02
N THR A 266 -5.12 6.41 10.64
CA THR A 266 -3.65 6.37 10.69
C THR A 266 -3.15 5.13 11.44
N GLY A 267 -3.81 4.78 12.56
CA GLY A 267 -3.54 3.55 13.29
C GLY A 267 -3.68 2.27 12.45
N GLY A 268 -4.47 2.31 11.37
CA GLY A 268 -4.61 1.19 10.43
C GLY A 268 -3.29 0.78 9.77
N GLN A 269 -2.30 1.69 9.67
CA GLN A 269 -0.95 1.34 9.19
C GLN A 269 -0.16 0.47 10.17
N LEU A 270 -0.56 0.41 11.45
CA LEU A 270 0.06 -0.43 12.47
C LEU A 270 -0.64 -1.78 12.61
N MET A 271 -1.87 -1.93 12.09
CA MET A 271 -2.72 -3.06 12.39
C MET A 271 -2.39 -4.30 11.54
N PRO A 272 -2.01 -5.43 12.15
CA PRO A 272 -1.87 -6.73 11.50
C PRO A 272 -3.13 -7.22 10.75
N PRO A 273 -3.03 -8.11 9.74
CA PRO A 273 -1.80 -8.70 9.23
C PRO A 273 -1.16 -7.86 8.13
N ILE A 274 -1.90 -7.04 7.37
CA ILE A 274 -1.36 -6.38 6.15
C ILE A 274 -0.47 -5.19 6.50
N MET A 275 -0.89 -4.35 7.45
CA MET A 275 -0.16 -3.16 7.91
C MET A 275 0.19 -2.17 6.78
N GLY A 276 0.79 -1.03 7.13
CA GLY A 276 1.27 -0.05 6.16
C GLY A 276 2.63 -0.42 5.55
N ALA A 277 3.00 0.28 4.47
CA ALA A 277 4.26 0.08 3.74
C ALA A 277 5.51 0.09 4.64
N GLY A 278 5.47 0.83 5.76
CA GLY A 278 6.57 0.93 6.72
C GLY A 278 6.96 -0.39 7.39
N ALA A 279 6.03 -1.33 7.59
CA ALA A 279 6.35 -2.64 8.17
C ALA A 279 7.26 -3.47 7.25
N PHE A 280 7.02 -3.38 5.94
CA PHE A 280 7.84 -4.06 4.93
C PHE A 280 9.24 -3.46 4.82
N VAL A 281 9.31 -2.13 4.83
CA VAL A 281 10.58 -1.39 4.88
C VAL A 281 11.38 -1.79 6.13
N MET A 282 10.72 -1.85 7.29
CA MET A 282 11.34 -2.28 8.56
C MET A 282 11.86 -3.72 8.50
N SER A 283 11.13 -4.66 7.90
CA SER A 283 11.58 -6.05 7.76
C SER A 283 12.91 -6.17 7.02
N THR A 284 13.11 -5.31 6.02
CA THR A 284 14.36 -5.27 5.26
C THR A 284 15.48 -4.64 6.09
N PHE A 285 15.25 -3.48 6.67
CA PHE A 285 16.29 -2.77 7.42
C PHE A 285 16.76 -3.52 8.67
N THR A 286 15.82 -4.11 9.40
CA THR A 286 16.14 -4.81 10.65
C THR A 286 16.55 -6.26 10.42
N GLN A 287 16.37 -6.78 9.20
CA GLN A 287 16.52 -8.20 8.86
C GLN A 287 15.65 -9.11 9.76
N ILE A 288 14.60 -8.56 10.36
CA ILE A 288 13.61 -9.29 11.16
C ILE A 288 12.50 -9.75 10.23
N SER A 289 12.14 -11.03 10.33
CA SER A 289 11.09 -11.61 9.50
C SER A 289 9.75 -10.89 9.68
N TYR A 290 8.98 -10.79 8.60
CA TYR A 290 7.71 -10.08 8.59
C TYR A 290 6.72 -10.67 9.60
N GLU A 291 6.67 -12.00 9.75
CA GLU A 291 5.77 -12.67 10.70
C GLU A 291 6.06 -12.21 12.13
N LYS A 292 7.34 -12.04 12.47
CA LYS A 292 7.77 -11.55 13.78
C LYS A 292 7.41 -10.08 13.98
N ILE A 293 7.57 -9.23 12.97
CA ILE A 293 7.15 -7.83 13.03
C ILE A 293 5.65 -7.73 13.25
N VAL A 294 4.86 -8.49 12.50
CA VAL A 294 3.39 -8.52 12.61
C VAL A 294 2.96 -9.00 14.00
N ALA A 295 3.57 -10.07 14.53
CA ALA A 295 3.27 -10.59 15.86
C ALA A 295 3.58 -9.55 16.97
N VAL A 296 4.72 -8.86 16.87
CA VAL A 296 5.12 -7.83 17.83
C VAL A 296 4.24 -6.58 17.71
N ALA A 297 3.82 -6.21 16.49
CA ALA A 297 3.01 -5.02 16.23
C ALA A 297 1.58 -5.11 16.77
N ALA A 298 1.08 -6.31 17.05
CA ALA A 298 -0.28 -6.52 17.57
C ALA A 298 -0.54 -5.76 18.87
N LEU A 299 0.40 -5.79 19.82
CA LEU A 299 0.25 -5.13 21.11
C LEU A 299 0.30 -3.58 20.98
N PRO A 300 1.30 -2.97 20.31
CA PRO A 300 1.31 -1.54 20.03
C PRO A 300 0.06 -1.06 19.28
N ALA A 301 -0.41 -1.82 18.28
CA ALA A 301 -1.63 -1.49 17.56
C ALA A 301 -2.84 -1.50 18.50
N LEU A 302 -3.01 -2.54 19.31
CA LEU A 302 -4.11 -2.61 20.28
C LEU A 302 -4.08 -1.43 21.26
N LEU A 303 -2.91 -1.10 21.81
CA LEU A 303 -2.75 0.04 22.73
C LEU A 303 -3.05 1.38 22.06
N TYR A 304 -2.69 1.54 20.79
CA TYR A 304 -3.01 2.73 20.00
C TYR A 304 -4.53 2.90 19.85
N PHE A 305 -5.22 1.86 19.38
CA PHE A 305 -6.68 1.93 19.18
C PHE A 305 -7.43 2.07 20.52
N LEU A 306 -6.95 1.42 21.57
CA LEU A 306 -7.50 1.56 22.92
C LEU A 306 -7.35 3.00 23.44
N SER A 307 -6.20 3.63 23.21
CA SER A 307 -5.97 5.05 23.56
C SER A 307 -6.96 5.97 22.86
N VAL A 308 -7.20 5.78 21.56
CA VAL A 308 -8.18 6.59 20.81
C VAL A 308 -9.60 6.32 21.32
N ALA A 309 -9.97 5.06 21.58
CA ALA A 309 -11.28 4.71 22.14
C ALA A 309 -11.51 5.34 23.52
N PHE A 310 -10.50 5.38 24.39
CA PHE A 310 -10.57 6.06 25.68
C PHE A 310 -10.82 7.56 25.52
N PHE A 311 -10.11 8.22 24.59
CA PHE A 311 -10.31 9.64 24.34
C PHE A 311 -11.73 9.95 23.85
N VAL A 312 -12.28 9.12 22.96
CA VAL A 312 -13.69 9.19 22.53
C VAL A 312 -14.63 9.05 23.72
N ARG A 313 -14.39 8.06 24.58
CA ARG A 313 -15.25 7.81 25.75
C ARG A 313 -15.24 8.98 26.74
N ILE A 314 -14.06 9.56 26.99
CA ILE A 314 -13.89 10.71 27.88
C ILE A 314 -14.65 11.92 27.32
N GLU A 315 -14.46 12.25 26.03
CA GLU A 315 -15.15 13.39 25.41
C GLU A 315 -16.69 13.17 25.38
N ALA A 316 -17.15 11.95 25.09
CA ALA A 316 -18.58 11.64 25.12
C ALA A 316 -19.21 11.85 26.50
N ARG A 317 -18.48 11.49 27.57
CA ARG A 317 -18.91 11.73 28.95
C ARG A 317 -18.87 13.20 29.31
N ARG A 318 -17.85 13.95 28.86
CA ARG A 318 -17.75 15.40 29.04
C ARG A 318 -18.93 16.14 28.39
N LEU A 319 -19.38 15.66 27.25
CA LEU A 319 -20.54 16.19 26.50
C LEU A 319 -21.89 15.63 26.98
N ASN A 320 -21.91 14.76 28.00
CA ASN A 320 -23.12 14.07 28.49
C ASN A 320 -23.94 13.39 27.37
N LEU A 321 -23.25 12.83 26.37
CA LEU A 321 -23.91 12.15 25.25
C LEU A 321 -24.59 10.87 25.73
N GLN A 322 -25.79 10.62 25.19
CA GLN A 322 -26.51 9.38 25.47
C GLN A 322 -26.01 8.25 24.55
N PRO A 323 -26.13 6.99 24.99
CA PRO A 323 -25.94 5.84 24.10
C PRO A 323 -26.86 5.92 22.87
N MET A 324 -26.43 5.35 21.74
CA MET A 324 -27.32 5.28 20.59
C MET A 324 -28.52 4.37 20.88
N ALA A 325 -29.68 4.76 20.35
CA ALA A 325 -30.82 3.86 20.24
C ALA A 325 -30.43 2.62 19.42
N SER A 326 -30.95 1.46 19.82
CA SER A 326 -30.69 0.21 19.11
C SER A 326 -31.27 0.28 17.70
N ASP A 327 -30.41 0.15 16.68
CA ASP A 327 -30.81 0.05 15.27
C ASP A 327 -31.18 -1.39 14.86
N GLY A 328 -31.16 -2.32 15.82
CA GLY A 328 -31.48 -3.73 15.61
C GLY A 328 -30.28 -4.57 15.17
N GLU A 329 -29.09 -3.97 14.99
CA GLU A 329 -27.89 -4.76 14.72
C GLU A 329 -27.40 -5.50 15.96
N THR A 330 -27.11 -6.78 15.76
CA THR A 330 -26.60 -7.73 16.77
C THR A 330 -25.39 -8.45 16.19
N LEU A 331 -24.61 -9.11 17.05
CA LEU A 331 -23.50 -9.94 16.58
C LEU A 331 -23.99 -11.02 15.61
N GLY A 332 -25.11 -11.67 15.94
CA GLY A 332 -25.70 -12.70 15.07
C GLY A 332 -26.12 -12.17 13.69
N SER A 333 -26.76 -11.00 13.63
CA SER A 333 -27.16 -10.39 12.34
C SER A 333 -25.96 -9.97 11.52
N ALA A 334 -24.92 -9.39 12.14
CA ALA A 334 -23.68 -9.01 11.46
C ALA A 334 -22.99 -10.24 10.85
N PHE A 335 -22.80 -11.31 11.64
CA PHE A 335 -22.17 -12.55 11.16
C PHE A 335 -22.95 -13.22 10.03
N ARG A 336 -24.29 -13.24 10.10
CA ARG A 336 -25.13 -13.78 9.04
C ARG A 336 -25.05 -12.98 7.74
N LYS A 337 -24.86 -11.66 7.80
CA LYS A 337 -24.80 -10.78 6.63
C LYS A 337 -23.47 -10.84 5.88
N GLY A 338 -22.35 -11.06 6.57
CA GLY A 338 -21.04 -11.04 5.91
C GLY A 338 -19.87 -11.63 6.70
N GLY A 339 -20.12 -12.29 7.84
CA GLY A 339 -19.06 -12.81 8.72
C GLY A 339 -18.21 -13.88 8.05
N ALA A 340 -18.81 -14.76 7.25
CA ALA A 340 -18.07 -15.81 6.54
C ALA A 340 -17.00 -15.24 5.59
N SER A 341 -17.34 -14.21 4.81
CA SER A 341 -16.45 -13.56 3.83
C SER A 341 -15.26 -12.83 4.45
N PHE A 342 -15.27 -12.56 5.75
CA PHE A 342 -14.17 -11.90 6.46
C PHE A 342 -13.43 -12.85 7.41
N VAL A 343 -14.16 -13.58 8.24
CA VAL A 343 -13.56 -14.41 9.30
C VAL A 343 -12.84 -15.61 8.72
N ILE A 344 -13.43 -16.32 7.74
CA ILE A 344 -12.80 -17.52 7.16
C ILE A 344 -11.46 -17.17 6.50
N PRO A 345 -11.37 -16.16 5.61
CA PRO A 345 -10.11 -15.86 4.94
C PRO A 345 -9.05 -15.27 5.88
N ILE A 346 -9.44 -14.41 6.83
CA ILE A 346 -8.50 -13.83 7.80
C ILE A 346 -7.99 -14.89 8.77
N ALA A 347 -8.87 -15.73 9.33
CA ALA A 347 -8.45 -16.80 10.22
C ALA A 347 -7.55 -17.82 9.49
N GLY A 348 -7.93 -18.22 8.27
CA GLY A 348 -7.11 -19.11 7.44
C GLY A 348 -5.72 -18.54 7.17
N LEU A 349 -5.64 -17.25 6.80
CA LEU A 349 -4.37 -16.56 6.57
C LEU A 349 -3.51 -16.52 7.84
N ILE A 350 -4.08 -16.17 8.99
CA ILE A 350 -3.35 -16.14 10.27
C ILE A 350 -2.86 -17.54 10.64
N THR A 351 -3.70 -18.56 10.52
CA THR A 351 -3.33 -19.96 10.80
C THR A 351 -2.16 -20.40 9.92
N MET A 352 -2.18 -20.08 8.62
CA MET A 352 -1.08 -20.42 7.72
C MET A 352 0.23 -19.74 8.12
N LEU A 353 0.20 -18.45 8.48
CA LEU A 353 1.39 -17.74 8.95
C LEU A 353 1.93 -18.35 10.26
N VAL A 354 1.06 -18.70 11.21
CA VAL A 354 1.45 -19.33 12.48
C VAL A 354 2.03 -20.73 12.26
N MET A 355 1.55 -21.47 11.26
CA MET A 355 2.08 -22.78 10.86
C MET A 355 3.40 -22.69 10.08
N GLY A 356 3.92 -21.48 9.82
CA GLY A 356 5.19 -21.27 9.11
C GLY A 356 5.10 -21.32 7.59
N PHE A 357 3.90 -21.25 7.00
CA PHE A 357 3.79 -21.06 5.56
C PHE A 357 4.28 -19.67 5.15
N THR A 358 4.84 -19.57 3.95
CA THR A 358 5.32 -18.27 3.45
C THR A 358 4.15 -17.28 3.30
N PRO A 359 4.41 -15.96 3.46
CA PRO A 359 3.38 -14.93 3.28
C PRO A 359 2.70 -14.95 1.89
N THR A 360 3.45 -15.29 0.84
CA THR A 360 2.94 -15.46 -0.53
C THR A 360 1.83 -16.52 -0.58
N TYR A 361 2.10 -17.73 -0.06
CA TYR A 361 1.11 -18.81 -0.01
C TYR A 361 -0.12 -18.41 0.81
N ALA A 362 0.07 -17.82 2.00
CA ALA A 362 -1.03 -17.41 2.86
C ALA A 362 -1.96 -16.38 2.18
N ALA A 363 -1.40 -15.42 1.43
CA ALA A 363 -2.17 -14.43 0.70
C ALA A 363 -2.96 -15.06 -0.47
N VAL A 364 -2.35 -15.96 -1.25
CA VAL A 364 -3.00 -16.63 -2.38
C VAL A 364 -4.15 -17.53 -1.93
N PHE A 365 -3.92 -18.40 -0.95
CA PHE A 365 -4.98 -19.23 -0.38
C PHE A 365 -6.04 -18.37 0.34
N GLY A 366 -5.64 -17.25 0.93
CA GLY A 366 -6.55 -16.23 1.42
C GLY A 366 -7.48 -15.69 0.34
N ILE A 367 -6.97 -15.33 -0.84
CA ILE A 367 -7.80 -14.85 -1.97
C ILE A 367 -8.82 -15.92 -2.39
N LEU A 368 -8.37 -17.17 -2.52
CA LEU A 368 -9.26 -18.29 -2.84
C LEU A 368 -10.33 -18.51 -1.76
N ALA A 369 -9.94 -18.40 -0.48
CA ALA A 369 -10.86 -18.47 0.65
C ALA A 369 -11.87 -17.32 0.62
N VAL A 370 -11.50 -16.09 0.26
CA VAL A 370 -12.45 -14.98 0.08
C VAL A 370 -13.45 -15.31 -1.02
N ILE A 371 -12.98 -15.75 -2.17
CA ILE A 371 -13.85 -16.10 -3.30
C ILE A 371 -14.82 -17.20 -2.87
N ALA A 372 -14.33 -18.31 -2.30
CA ALA A 372 -15.16 -19.42 -1.87
C ALA A 372 -16.15 -19.04 -0.77
N SER A 373 -15.68 -18.36 0.29
CA SER A 373 -16.53 -17.96 1.41
C SER A 373 -17.55 -16.88 1.06
N SER A 374 -17.32 -16.08 0.01
CA SER A 374 -18.28 -15.07 -0.46
C SER A 374 -19.62 -15.65 -0.91
N TRP A 375 -19.66 -16.95 -1.25
CA TRP A 375 -20.90 -17.64 -1.63
C TRP A 375 -21.77 -18.06 -0.45
N LEU A 376 -21.27 -17.97 0.79
CA LEU A 376 -22.06 -18.29 1.98
C LEU A 376 -23.01 -17.14 2.38
N PRO A 377 -22.60 -15.86 2.36
CA PRO A 377 -23.51 -14.73 2.54
C PRO A 377 -24.27 -14.34 1.27
N GLN A 378 -25.12 -13.32 1.36
CA GLN A 378 -25.95 -12.82 0.25
C GLN A 378 -25.18 -12.11 -0.89
N ASN A 379 -23.84 -12.15 -0.92
CA ASN A 379 -23.01 -11.39 -1.86
C ASN A 379 -21.91 -12.24 -2.54
N PRO A 380 -22.31 -13.20 -3.40
CA PRO A 380 -21.36 -14.09 -4.08
C PRO A 380 -20.45 -13.32 -5.06
N MET A 381 -19.14 -13.62 -5.03
CA MET A 381 -18.19 -13.06 -5.98
C MET A 381 -18.20 -13.83 -7.30
N GLY A 382 -18.97 -13.33 -8.27
CA GLY A 382 -18.87 -13.78 -9.67
C GLY A 382 -17.64 -13.22 -10.41
N PRO A 383 -17.42 -13.60 -11.68
CA PRO A 383 -16.24 -13.20 -12.47
C PRO A 383 -16.04 -11.69 -12.57
N LYS A 384 -17.13 -10.92 -12.65
CA LYS A 384 -17.09 -9.45 -12.67
C LYS A 384 -16.54 -8.88 -11.35
N ALA A 385 -16.96 -9.42 -10.21
CA ALA A 385 -16.48 -8.98 -8.90
C ALA A 385 -15.00 -9.34 -8.71
N VAL A 386 -14.56 -10.50 -9.21
CA VAL A 386 -13.15 -10.90 -9.23
C VAL A 386 -12.32 -9.93 -10.06
N PHE A 387 -12.77 -9.58 -11.28
CA PHE A 387 -12.12 -8.58 -12.12
C PHE A 387 -12.01 -7.22 -11.41
N GLU A 388 -13.11 -6.75 -10.81
CA GLU A 388 -13.13 -5.49 -10.06
C GLU A 388 -12.19 -5.50 -8.85
N ALA A 389 -12.10 -6.62 -8.12
CA ALA A 389 -11.18 -6.80 -7.00
C ALA A 389 -9.71 -6.72 -7.44
N LEU A 390 -9.34 -7.38 -8.55
CA LEU A 390 -7.98 -7.32 -9.12
C LEU A 390 -7.62 -5.89 -9.54
N VAL A 391 -8.54 -5.19 -10.20
CA VAL A 391 -8.34 -3.79 -10.59
C VAL A 391 -8.22 -2.89 -9.36
N MET A 392 -9.05 -3.11 -8.34
CA MET A 392 -9.01 -2.36 -7.09
C MET A 392 -7.68 -2.55 -6.36
N GLY A 393 -7.23 -3.80 -6.19
CA GLY A 393 -5.97 -4.08 -5.49
C GLY A 393 -4.76 -3.53 -6.22
N THR A 394 -4.74 -3.60 -7.56
CA THR A 394 -3.66 -2.98 -8.35
C THR A 394 -3.61 -1.46 -8.15
N LYS A 395 -4.75 -0.78 -8.16
CA LYS A 395 -4.79 0.67 -7.88
C LYS A 395 -4.36 1.02 -6.45
N SER A 396 -4.65 0.16 -5.49
CA SER A 396 -4.23 0.31 -4.10
C SER A 396 -2.71 0.10 -3.93
N MET A 397 -2.09 -0.78 -4.73
CA MET A 397 -0.66 -1.04 -4.67
C MET A 397 0.19 0.13 -5.17
N MET A 398 -0.30 0.91 -6.13
CA MET A 398 0.46 1.91 -6.88
C MET A 398 1.36 2.83 -6.02
N MET A 399 0.86 3.34 -4.89
CA MET A 399 1.65 4.15 -3.97
C MET A 399 2.78 3.34 -3.34
N THR A 400 2.46 2.18 -2.78
CA THR A 400 3.40 1.29 -2.10
C THR A 400 4.49 0.81 -3.05
N ALA A 401 4.13 0.37 -4.27
CA ALA A 401 5.09 -0.13 -5.26
C ALA A 401 6.17 0.90 -5.62
N VAL A 402 5.77 2.10 -6.02
CA VAL A 402 6.71 3.16 -6.41
C VAL A 402 7.53 3.62 -5.20
N LEU A 403 6.89 3.77 -4.04
CA LEU A 403 7.55 4.19 -2.81
C LEU A 403 8.64 3.19 -2.40
N LEU A 404 8.32 1.89 -2.35
CA LEU A 404 9.24 0.84 -1.93
C LEU A 404 10.45 0.74 -2.88
N CYS A 405 10.24 0.78 -4.19
CA CYS A 405 11.35 0.80 -5.15
C CYS A 405 12.23 2.06 -4.95
N THR A 406 11.60 3.22 -4.75
CA THR A 406 12.33 4.49 -4.56
C THR A 406 13.13 4.50 -3.25
N VAL A 407 12.59 3.92 -2.17
CA VAL A 407 13.29 3.77 -0.88
C VAL A 407 14.50 2.85 -1.01
N GLY A 408 14.50 1.88 -1.92
CA GLY A 408 15.68 1.06 -2.24
C GLY A 408 16.92 1.91 -2.53
N ILE A 409 16.78 3.05 -3.20
CA ILE A 409 17.91 3.96 -3.46
C ILE A 409 18.54 4.49 -2.17
N VAL A 410 17.73 4.82 -1.16
CA VAL A 410 18.22 5.26 0.15
C VAL A 410 18.94 4.14 0.87
N VAL A 411 18.40 2.92 0.79
CA VAL A 411 18.97 1.74 1.46
C VAL A 411 20.33 1.39 0.87
N ASN A 412 20.43 1.36 -0.44
CA ASN A 412 21.69 1.17 -1.17
C ASN A 412 22.79 2.15 -0.78
N VAL A 413 22.45 3.38 -0.40
CA VAL A 413 23.44 4.36 0.07
C VAL A 413 23.90 4.08 1.50
N ILE A 414 23.06 3.42 2.31
CA ILE A 414 23.35 3.09 3.70
C ILE A 414 24.16 1.78 3.80
N SER A 415 23.87 0.80 2.93
CA SER A 415 24.59 -0.46 2.79
C SER A 415 25.99 -0.26 2.19
#